data_AF-A0A090TMG4-F1
#
_entry.id   AF-A0A090TMG4-F1
#
_cell.length_a   1.000
_cell.length_b   1.000
_cell.length_c   1.000
_cell.angle_alpha   90.00
_cell.angle_beta   90.00
_cell.angle_gamma   90.00
#
_symmetry.space_group_name_H-M   'P 1'
#
loop_
_entity.id
_entity.type
_entity.pdbx_description
1 polymer ?
#
loop_
_entity_poly.entity_id
_entity_poly.type
_entity_poly.pdbx_seq_one_letter_code
_entity_poly.pdbx_strand_id
1 'polypeptide(L)'
;MSAFNVAKFGGTSVANFEAMSRCAEIIENNPQTRLVVSSACSGVTNILVELANGVKDEARRAELISKLRDIHTDIMSKLNDVSSIEARVDALIEKVATLSEAACIAATPKLTDHLWPVASECPRTSLLV
;
A
#
# COMPACT_ATOMS: atom_id res chain seq x y z
N MET A 1 -14.18 25.90 -17.12
CA MET A 1 -13.46 24.81 -16.44
C MET A 1 -14.48 23.71 -16.17
N SER A 2 -14.31 22.49 -16.68
CA SER A 2 -15.20 21.39 -16.32
C SER A 2 -14.90 20.96 -14.89
N ALA A 3 -15.93 20.96 -14.04
CA ALA A 3 -15.83 20.39 -12.71
C ALA A 3 -15.66 18.86 -12.85
N PHE A 4 -14.66 18.28 -12.21
CA PHE A 4 -14.51 16.84 -12.09
C PHE A 4 -14.49 16.46 -10.62
N ASN A 5 -15.01 15.29 -10.31
CA ASN A 5 -15.09 14.78 -8.95
C ASN A 5 -13.79 14.07 -8.58
N VAL A 6 -13.37 14.29 -7.33
CA VAL A 6 -12.27 13.58 -6.70
C VAL A 6 -12.87 12.65 -5.65
N ALA A 7 -12.66 11.35 -5.79
CA ALA A 7 -13.06 10.37 -4.78
C ALA A 7 -11.90 10.09 -3.84
N LYS A 8 -12.14 10.20 -2.53
CA LYS A 8 -11.16 9.85 -1.49
C LYS A 8 -11.68 8.67 -0.68
N PHE A 9 -10.89 7.60 -0.64
CA PHE A 9 -11.19 6.39 0.15
C PHE A 9 -10.21 6.27 1.33
N GLY A 10 -10.75 6.11 2.53
CA GLY A 10 -9.98 5.90 3.75
C GLY A 10 -9.46 4.47 3.88
N GLY A 11 -8.56 4.21 4.83
CA GLY A 11 -7.93 2.89 5.01
C GLY A 11 -8.90 1.74 5.29
N THR A 12 -10.05 2.00 5.92
CA THR A 12 -11.12 1.00 6.13
C THR A 12 -11.92 0.71 4.86
N SER A 13 -12.08 1.73 4.00
CA SER A 13 -12.74 1.60 2.69
C SER A 13 -11.89 0.80 1.70
N VAL A 14 -10.59 0.60 1.98
CA VAL A 14 -9.67 -0.23 1.18
C VAL A 14 -8.99 -1.31 2.03
N ALA A 15 -9.64 -1.76 3.10
CA ALA A 15 -9.04 -2.72 4.03
C ALA A 15 -8.89 -4.12 3.43
N ASN A 16 -9.78 -4.49 2.50
CA ASN A 16 -9.81 -5.80 1.88
C ASN A 16 -10.46 -5.71 0.50
N PHE A 17 -10.42 -6.81 -0.25
CA PHE A 17 -10.97 -6.91 -1.60
C PHE A 17 -12.43 -6.44 -1.68
N GLU A 18 -13.31 -6.89 -0.80
CA GLU A 18 -14.73 -6.49 -0.85
C GLU A 18 -14.95 -5.00 -0.63
N ALA A 19 -14.15 -4.38 0.23
CA ALA A 19 -14.19 -2.93 0.45
C ALA A 19 -13.69 -2.18 -0.79
N MET A 20 -12.62 -2.67 -1.42
CA MET A 20 -12.10 -2.13 -2.68
C MET A 20 -13.09 -2.30 -3.83
N SER A 21 -13.77 -3.45 -3.97
CA SER A 21 -14.80 -3.68 -4.99
C SER A 21 -15.98 -2.73 -4.84
N ARG A 22 -16.43 -2.50 -3.59
CA ARG A 22 -17.46 -1.47 -3.31
C ARG A 22 -16.99 -0.07 -3.69
N CYS A 23 -15.71 0.25 -3.49
CA CYS A 23 -15.16 1.53 -3.92
C CYS A 23 -15.11 1.64 -5.46
N ALA A 24 -14.75 0.57 -6.16
CA ALA A 24 -14.75 0.51 -7.62
C ALA A 24 -16.17 0.73 -8.17
N GLU A 25 -17.18 0.06 -7.61
CA GLU A 25 -18.58 0.23 -7.99
C GLU A 25 -19.08 1.68 -7.78
N ILE A 26 -18.65 2.36 -6.71
CA ILE A 26 -18.97 3.78 -6.49
C ILE A 26 -18.34 4.69 -7.56
N ILE A 27 -17.13 4.38 -8.02
CA ILE A 27 -16.43 5.14 -9.07
C ILE A 27 -17.10 4.90 -10.43
N GLU A 28 -17.37 3.64 -10.78
CA GLU A 28 -18.02 3.26 -12.04
C GLU A 28 -19.39 3.90 -12.20
N ASN A 29 -20.16 3.99 -11.11
CA ASN A 29 -21.47 4.63 -11.09
C ASN A 29 -21.42 6.17 -11.12
N ASN A 30 -20.22 6.78 -11.12
CA ASN A 30 -20.07 8.24 -11.20
C ASN A 30 -19.01 8.65 -12.23
N PRO A 31 -19.40 8.81 -13.52
CA PRO A 31 -18.50 9.12 -14.63
C PRO A 31 -17.73 10.45 -14.50
N GLN A 32 -18.17 11.34 -13.60
CA GLN A 32 -17.48 12.59 -13.30
C GLN A 32 -16.28 12.39 -12.37
N THR A 33 -16.11 11.21 -11.76
CA THR A 33 -14.97 10.86 -10.91
C THR A 33 -13.76 10.57 -11.77
N ARG A 34 -12.88 11.56 -11.91
CA ARG A 34 -11.69 11.46 -12.78
C ARG A 34 -10.38 11.26 -12.01
N LEU A 35 -10.43 11.35 -10.68
CA LEU A 35 -9.29 11.17 -9.80
C LEU A 35 -9.72 10.42 -8.54
N VAL A 36 -8.98 9.36 -8.21
CA VAL A 36 -9.19 8.54 -7.01
C VAL A 36 -7.95 8.61 -6.14
N VAL A 37 -8.15 8.92 -4.85
CA VAL A 37 -7.10 8.96 -3.83
C VAL A 37 -7.43 7.91 -2.78
N SER A 38 -6.55 6.91 -2.60
CA SER A 38 -6.69 5.88 -1.58
C SER A 38 -5.63 6.01 -0.50
N SER A 39 -6.00 5.70 0.73
CA SER A 39 -5.04 5.45 1.82
C SER A 39 -4.40 4.07 1.65
N ALA A 40 -3.30 3.79 2.37
CA ALA A 40 -2.75 2.44 2.46
C ALA A 40 -3.78 1.47 3.07
N CYS A 41 -3.69 0.16 2.73
CA CYS A 41 -4.58 -0.86 3.29
C CYS A 41 -4.53 -0.82 4.82
N SER A 42 -5.69 -1.01 5.47
CA SER A 42 -5.80 -0.99 6.93
C SER A 42 -4.73 -1.88 7.58
N GLY A 43 -3.97 -1.33 8.53
CA GLY A 43 -2.88 -2.03 9.23
C GLY A 43 -1.49 -1.84 8.61
N VAL A 44 -1.38 -1.51 7.32
CA VAL A 44 -0.08 -1.30 6.64
C VAL A 44 0.68 -0.11 7.21
N THR A 45 -0.01 1.01 7.48
CA THR A 45 0.65 2.22 8.03
C THR A 45 1.31 1.95 9.38
N ASN A 46 0.67 1.18 10.27
CA ASN A 46 1.22 0.88 11.59
C ASN A 46 2.48 0.00 11.46
N ILE A 47 2.45 -0.99 10.56
CA ILE A 47 3.59 -1.84 10.26
C ILE A 47 4.77 -1.01 9.74
N LEU A 48 4.51 -0.10 8.78
CA LEU A 48 5.55 0.76 8.22
C LEU A 48 6.12 1.75 9.23
N VAL A 49 5.30 2.32 10.11
CA VAL A 49 5.76 3.20 11.20
C VAL A 49 6.64 2.42 12.18
N GLU A 50 6.25 1.20 12.55
CA GLU A 50 7.05 0.35 13.43
C GLU A 50 8.42 0.03 12.80
N LEU A 51 8.44 -0.37 11.52
CA LEU A 51 9.67 -0.63 10.77
C LEU A 51 10.55 0.64 10.66
N ALA A 52 9.95 1.80 10.37
CA ALA A 52 10.66 3.07 10.24
C ALA A 52 11.32 3.54 11.56
N ASN A 53 10.74 3.16 12.70
CA ASN A 53 11.30 3.48 14.01
C ASN A 53 12.55 2.66 14.36
N GLY A 54 12.99 1.77 13.48
CA GLY A 54 14.24 1.02 13.62
C GLY A 54 14.09 -0.18 14.57
N VAL A 55 13.33 -1.18 14.14
CA VAL A 55 13.15 -2.44 14.88
C VAL A 55 14.49 -3.20 14.95
N LYS A 56 15.06 -3.28 16.15
CA LYS A 56 16.35 -3.96 16.40
C LYS A 56 16.26 -5.48 16.41
N ASP A 57 15.14 -6.00 16.88
CA ASP A 57 14.88 -7.44 16.88
C ASP A 57 14.60 -7.92 15.45
N GLU A 58 15.49 -8.77 14.94
CA GLU A 58 15.40 -9.35 13.61
C GLU A 58 14.16 -10.24 13.44
N ALA A 59 13.80 -11.01 14.47
CA ALA A 59 12.62 -11.89 14.42
C ALA A 59 11.34 -11.06 14.31
N ARG A 60 11.25 -9.96 15.08
CA ARG A 60 10.13 -9.02 15.00
C ARG A 60 10.08 -8.30 13.65
N ARG A 61 11.23 -7.88 13.13
CA ARG A 61 11.31 -7.23 11.80
C ARG A 61 10.84 -8.19 10.70
N ALA A 62 11.28 -9.45 10.72
CA ALA A 62 10.83 -10.48 9.79
C ALA A 62 9.31 -10.74 9.92
N GLU A 63 8.77 -10.79 11.14
CA GLU A 63 7.33 -10.94 11.39
C GLU A 63 6.52 -9.81 10.76
N LEU A 64 6.96 -8.56 10.93
CA LEU A 64 6.29 -7.38 10.36
C LEU A 64 6.32 -7.37 8.83
N ILE A 65 7.45 -7.76 8.22
CA ILE A 65 7.57 -7.89 6.76
C ILE A 65 6.69 -9.03 6.24
N SER A 66 6.61 -10.16 6.97
CA SER A 66 5.69 -11.25 6.62
C SER A 66 4.24 -10.78 6.66
N LYS A 67 3.82 -10.10 7.72
CA LYS A 67 2.46 -9.54 7.81
C LYS A 67 2.16 -8.57 6.68
N LEU A 68 3.13 -7.75 6.29
CA LEU A 68 2.96 -6.84 5.15
C LEU A 68 2.73 -7.62 3.86
N ARG A 69 3.50 -8.69 3.63
CA ARG A 69 3.32 -9.58 2.48
C ARG A 69 1.96 -10.27 2.53
N ASP A 70 1.57 -10.86 3.65
CA ASP A 70 0.30 -11.57 3.81
C ASP A 70 -0.89 -10.68 3.47
N ILE A 71 -0.92 -9.43 3.95
CA ILE A 71 -1.98 -8.46 3.61
C ILE A 71 -2.09 -8.25 2.09
N HIS A 72 -0.96 -8.13 1.39
CA HIS A 72 -0.97 -7.91 -0.05
C HIS A 72 -1.31 -9.19 -0.83
N THR A 73 -0.79 -10.34 -0.41
CA THR A 73 -1.12 -11.65 -1.01
C THR A 73 -2.60 -11.98 -0.85
N ASP A 74 -3.20 -11.71 0.31
CA ASP A 74 -4.63 -11.92 0.54
C ASP A 74 -5.51 -11.08 -0.39
N ILE A 75 -5.11 -9.84 -0.67
CA ILE A 75 -5.81 -8.96 -1.63
C ILE A 75 -5.60 -9.48 -3.07
N MET A 76 -4.35 -9.83 -3.40
CA MET A 76 -3.97 -10.32 -4.72
C MET A 76 -4.66 -11.64 -5.09
N SER A 77 -4.84 -12.55 -4.13
CA SER A 77 -5.51 -13.84 -4.34
C SER A 77 -6.95 -13.73 -4.85
N LYS A 78 -7.55 -12.54 -4.74
CA LYS A 78 -8.93 -12.25 -5.15
C LYS A 78 -9.00 -11.44 -6.46
N LEU A 79 -7.86 -11.05 -7.04
CA LEU A 79 -7.79 -10.34 -8.31
C LEU A 79 -7.74 -11.33 -9.48
N ASN A 80 -8.43 -11.01 -10.58
CA ASN A 80 -8.51 -11.87 -11.76
C ASN A 80 -7.21 -11.90 -12.59
N ASP A 81 -6.40 -10.84 -12.54
CA ASP A 81 -5.06 -10.77 -13.15
C ASP A 81 -4.11 -10.03 -12.20
N VAL A 82 -3.07 -10.75 -11.77
CA VAL A 82 -2.10 -10.28 -10.77
C VAL A 82 -0.69 -10.21 -11.34
N SER A 83 -0.47 -10.75 -12.55
CA SER A 83 0.86 -11.00 -13.11
C SER A 83 1.75 -9.74 -13.20
N SER A 84 1.14 -8.58 -13.49
CA SER A 84 1.83 -7.29 -13.57
C SER A 84 1.96 -6.56 -12.22
N ILE A 85 1.18 -6.97 -11.23
CA ILE A 85 1.07 -6.33 -9.91
C ILE A 85 1.99 -7.02 -8.90
N GLU A 86 2.07 -8.35 -8.96
CA GLU A 86 2.82 -9.19 -8.02
C GLU A 86 4.30 -8.80 -7.99
N ALA A 87 4.96 -8.75 -9.15
CA ALA A 87 6.37 -8.36 -9.25
C ALA A 87 6.66 -6.97 -8.68
N ARG A 88 5.69 -6.05 -8.82
CA ARG A 88 5.82 -4.68 -8.33
C ARG A 88 5.59 -4.59 -6.82
N VAL A 89 4.64 -5.35 -6.29
CA VAL A 89 4.40 -5.47 -4.84
C VAL A 89 5.61 -6.10 -4.16
N ASP A 90 6.17 -7.17 -4.72
CA ASP A 90 7.37 -7.82 -4.18
C ASP A 90 8.56 -6.87 -4.16
N ALA A 91 8.80 -6.14 -5.25
CA ALA A 91 9.88 -5.14 -5.30
C ALA A 91 9.70 -4.03 -4.24
N LEU A 92 8.46 -3.60 -3.97
CA LEU A 92 8.17 -2.63 -2.91
C LEU A 92 8.42 -3.24 -1.52
N ILE A 93 8.02 -4.49 -1.27
CA ILE A 93 8.25 -5.17 0.01
C ILE A 93 9.75 -5.36 0.26
N GLU A 94 10.54 -5.75 -0.75
CA GLU A 94 11.99 -5.85 -0.65
C GLU A 94 12.64 -4.49 -0.33
N LYS A 95 12.15 -3.42 -0.95
CA LYS A 95 12.59 -2.06 -0.67
C LYS A 95 12.28 -1.67 0.78
N VAL A 96 11.10 -2.01 1.30
CA VAL A 96 10.75 -1.79 2.71
C VAL A 96 11.67 -2.59 3.64
N ALA A 97 11.98 -3.84 3.32
CA ALA A 97 12.89 -4.67 4.11
C ALA A 97 14.30 -4.04 4.20
N THR A 98 14.84 -3.63 3.05
CA THR A 98 16.15 -2.96 2.96
C THR A 98 16.18 -1.66 3.77
N LEU A 99 15.13 -0.84 3.65
CA LEU A 99 15.01 0.42 4.40
C LEU A 99 14.84 0.19 5.90
N SER A 100 14.14 -0.88 6.30
CA SER A 100 13.97 -1.25 7.71
C SER A 100 15.28 -1.71 8.35
N GLU A 101 16.11 -2.46 7.63
CA GLU A 101 17.46 -2.81 8.08
C GLU A 101 18.35 -1.57 8.24
N ALA A 102 18.30 -0.65 7.28
CA ALA A 102 19.02 0.62 7.39
C ALA A 102 18.53 1.46 8.59
N ALA A 103 17.22 1.50 8.83
CA ALA A 103 16.62 2.20 9.97
C ALA A 103 17.03 1.59 11.32
N CYS A 104 17.26 0.28 11.39
CA CYS A 104 17.79 -0.40 12.58
C CYS A 104 19.21 0.06 12.94
N ILE A 105 20.04 0.39 11.94
CA ILE A 105 21.43 0.80 12.13
C ILE A 105 21.54 2.30 12.40
N ALA A 106 20.76 3.12 11.68
CA ALA A 106 20.75 4.58 11.85
C ALA A 106 19.34 5.16 11.59
N ALA A 107 18.53 5.27 12.65
CA ALA A 107 17.23 5.92 12.59
C ALA A 107 17.40 7.43 12.36
N THR A 108 17.36 7.87 11.10
CA THR A 108 17.34 9.30 10.75
C THR A 108 15.94 9.72 10.29
N PRO A 109 15.47 10.94 10.60
CA PRO A 109 14.15 11.45 10.18
C PRO A 109 13.90 11.41 8.66
N LYS A 110 14.98 11.42 7.85
CA LYS A 110 14.93 11.29 6.39
C LYS A 110 14.46 9.90 5.90
N LEU A 111 14.69 8.84 6.66
CA LEU A 111 14.25 7.48 6.31
C LEU A 111 12.73 7.33 6.40
N THR A 112 12.10 8.04 7.35
CA THR A 112 10.65 8.09 7.52
C THR A 112 9.96 8.76 6.32
N ASP A 113 10.56 9.83 5.78
CA ASP A 113 10.09 10.53 4.57
C ASP A 113 10.30 9.71 3.27
N HIS A 114 11.23 8.75 3.25
CA HIS A 114 11.45 7.85 2.11
C HIS A 114 10.64 6.55 2.18
N LEU A 115 10.11 6.18 3.34
CA LEU A 115 9.22 5.03 3.51
C LEU A 115 7.76 5.37 3.16
N TRP A 116 7.33 6.61 3.42
CA TRP A 116 5.98 7.09 3.13
C TRP A 116 5.56 6.98 1.64
N PRO A 117 6.41 7.27 0.64
CA PRO A 117 6.08 7.11 -0.77
C PRO A 117 5.84 5.66 -1.18
N VAL A 118 6.57 4.71 -0.58
CA VAL A 118 6.45 3.27 -0.84
C VAL A 118 5.06 2.75 -0.42
N ALA A 119 4.49 3.31 0.66
CA ALA A 119 3.11 3.06 1.08
C ALA A 119 2.05 3.57 0.08
N SER A 120 2.42 4.52 -0.78
CA SER A 120 1.54 5.16 -1.77
C SER A 120 1.72 4.64 -3.20
N GLU A 121 2.72 3.78 -3.44
CA GLU A 121 3.12 3.25 -4.75
C GLU A 121 2.50 1.87 -5.11
N CYS A 122 1.48 1.44 -4.35
CA CYS A 122 0.58 0.34 -4.74
C CYS A 122 -0.04 0.64 -6.15
N PRO A 123 -0.25 -0.34 -7.05
CA PRO A 123 -0.15 -0.14 -8.49
C PRO A 123 -1.08 0.92 -9.08
N ARG A 124 -0.59 2.14 -9.22
CA ARG A 124 -1.17 3.15 -10.12
C ARG A 124 -0.65 2.96 -11.53
N THR A 125 -0.94 1.83 -12.16
CA THR A 125 -0.88 1.71 -13.64
C THR A 125 -1.53 0.40 -14.07
N SER A 126 -2.46 0.52 -15.03
CA SER A 126 -3.06 -0.56 -15.85
C SER A 126 -4.50 -1.03 -15.59
N LEU A 127 -5.28 -0.42 -14.69
CA LEU A 127 -6.75 -0.65 -14.60
C LEU A 127 -7.60 0.51 -15.16
N LEU A 128 -6.99 1.37 -15.98
CA LEU A 128 -7.66 2.40 -16.75
C LEU A 128 -7.21 2.32 -18.22
N VAL A 129 -7.40 1.14 -18.82
CA VAL A 129 -7.90 0.99 -20.20
C VAL A 129 -8.81 -0.24 -20.21
#